data_AF-A0A937SBB9-F1
#
_entry.id   AF-A0A937SBB9-F1
#
_cell.length_a   1.000
_cell.length_b   1.000
_cell.length_c   1.000
_cell.angle_alpha   90.00
_cell.angle_beta   90.00
_cell.angle_gamma   90.00
#
_symmetry.space_group_name_H-M   'P 1'
#
loop_
_entity.id
_entity.type
_entity.pdbx_description
1 polymer ?
#
loop_
_entity_poly.entity_id
_entity_poly.type
_entity_poly.pdbx_seq_one_letter_code
_entity_poly.pdbx_strand_id
1 'polypeptide(L)'
;MGLVLKCHVGAANQADVKAAPWVLFWVIETYERLAKILADQGYRGDLEVDLAAVYVVEFEVVEHQGKGFSVQPKRWVVERTWAWLENCRGLTRDYERLSENHEGMVYVAMIRLMLRRLENNRRRWKQKLLNTRFQTFSYL
;
A
#
# COMPACT_ATOMS: atom_id res chain seq x y z
N MET A 1 5.18 -5.55 -0.56
CA MET A 1 5.48 -4.31 -1.33
C MET A 1 4.45 -3.29 -0.91
N GLY A 2 4.83 -2.08 -0.51
CA GLY A 2 3.90 -1.02 -0.11
C GLY A 2 3.39 -0.25 -1.33
N LEU A 3 2.49 -0.84 -2.10
CA LEU A 3 1.83 -0.19 -3.24
C LEU A 3 0.38 0.07 -2.85
N VAL A 4 -0.13 1.25 -3.20
CA VAL A 4 -1.51 1.64 -2.92
C VAL A 4 -2.43 1.02 -3.97
N LEU A 5 -3.44 0.27 -3.52
CA LEU A 5 -4.48 -0.32 -4.39
C LEU A 5 -5.66 0.62 -4.62
N LYS A 6 -6.04 1.36 -3.58
CA LYS A 6 -7.09 2.37 -3.57
C LYS A 6 -6.77 3.40 -2.49
N CYS A 7 -7.05 4.66 -2.77
CA CYS A 7 -7.08 5.74 -1.80
C CYS A 7 -8.45 6.42 -1.82
N HIS A 8 -8.77 7.07 -0.72
CA HIS A 8 -9.92 7.95 -0.58
C HIS A 8 -9.48 9.22 0.13
N VAL A 9 -9.83 10.39 -0.42
CA VAL A 9 -9.55 11.69 0.19
C VAL A 9 -10.89 12.29 0.61
N GLY A 10 -11.13 12.31 1.92
CA GLY A 10 -12.33 12.84 2.53
C GLY A 10 -12.10 14.19 3.21
N ALA A 11 -13.18 14.74 3.78
CA ALA A 11 -13.08 15.94 4.60
C ALA A 11 -12.31 15.65 5.90
N ALA A 12 -11.51 16.61 6.37
CA ALA A 12 -10.66 16.44 7.56
C ALA A 12 -11.44 16.21 8.88
N ASN A 13 -12.75 16.49 8.90
CA ASN A 13 -13.63 16.26 10.05
C ASN A 13 -14.27 14.86 10.06
N GLN A 14 -14.04 14.04 9.02
CA GLN A 14 -14.55 12.68 8.95
C GLN A 14 -13.54 11.72 9.59
N ALA A 15 -14.00 10.89 10.52
CA ALA A 15 -13.18 9.84 11.10
C ALA A 15 -12.88 8.75 10.05
N ASP A 16 -11.63 8.28 9.99
CA ASP A 16 -11.17 7.29 9.02
C ASP A 16 -11.98 5.98 9.04
N VAL A 17 -12.50 5.60 10.22
CA VAL A 17 -13.35 4.41 10.38
C VAL A 17 -14.62 4.50 9.52
N LYS A 18 -15.18 5.69 9.36
CA LYS A 18 -16.34 5.93 8.50
C LYS A 18 -15.98 5.99 7.01
N ALA A 19 -14.73 6.30 6.71
CA ALA A 19 -14.19 6.37 5.36
C ALA A 19 -13.68 5.01 4.84
N ALA A 20 -13.30 4.10 5.75
CA ALA A 20 -12.77 2.78 5.40
C ALA A 20 -13.68 1.92 4.52
N PRO A 21 -15.01 1.85 4.71
CA PRO A 21 -15.90 1.07 3.84
C PRO A 21 -15.75 1.41 2.35
N TRP A 22 -15.60 2.70 2.03
CA TRP A 22 -15.45 3.20 0.65
C TRP A 22 -14.21 2.67 -0.05
N VAL A 23 -13.16 2.36 0.73
CA VAL A 23 -11.91 1.79 0.23
C VAL A 23 -11.99 0.27 0.25
N LEU A 24 -12.39 -0.32 1.37
CA LEU A 24 -12.30 -1.76 1.59
C LEU A 24 -13.25 -2.54 0.69
N PHE A 25 -14.52 -2.14 0.57
CA PHE A 25 -15.47 -2.87 -0.28
C PHE A 25 -15.00 -2.88 -1.74
N TRP A 26 -14.61 -1.72 -2.27
CA TRP A 26 -14.10 -1.63 -3.63
C TRP A 26 -12.86 -2.50 -3.85
N VAL A 27 -11.91 -2.51 -2.90
CA VAL A 27 -10.68 -3.31 -3.02
C VAL A 27 -10.99 -4.81 -2.93
N ILE A 28 -11.86 -5.24 -2.02
CA ILE A 28 -12.22 -6.65 -1.88
C ILE A 28 -12.93 -7.15 -3.13
N GLU A 29 -13.89 -6.39 -3.66
CA GLU A 29 -14.63 -6.73 -4.88
C GLU A 29 -13.76 -6.71 -6.14
N THR A 30 -12.76 -5.83 -6.19
CA THR A 30 -11.87 -5.70 -7.37
C THR A 30 -10.77 -6.76 -7.38
N TYR A 31 -10.27 -7.17 -6.22
CA TYR A 31 -9.09 -8.04 -6.11
C TYR A 31 -9.45 -9.37 -5.43
N GLU A 32 -9.91 -10.34 -6.22
CA GLU A 32 -10.26 -11.70 -5.77
C GLU A 32 -9.13 -12.45 -5.04
N ARG A 33 -7.87 -12.05 -5.27
CA ARG A 33 -6.68 -12.65 -4.64
C ARG A 33 -6.39 -12.09 -3.24
N LEU A 34 -7.16 -11.11 -2.77
CA LEU A 34 -6.97 -10.51 -1.46
C LEU A 34 -7.43 -11.49 -0.38
N ALA A 35 -6.47 -12.08 0.34
CA ALA A 35 -6.77 -13.07 1.38
C ALA A 35 -6.82 -12.47 2.80
N LYS A 36 -6.03 -11.41 3.06
CA LYS A 36 -5.85 -10.85 4.40
C LYS A 36 -5.73 -9.33 4.38
N ILE A 37 -6.40 -8.68 5.33
CA ILE A 37 -6.34 -7.24 5.61
C ILE A 37 -5.84 -7.06 7.04
N LEU A 38 -4.83 -6.21 7.21
CA LEU A 38 -4.32 -5.81 8.52
C LEU A 38 -4.77 -4.39 8.81
N ALA A 39 -5.36 -4.15 9.98
CA ALA A 39 -5.82 -2.84 10.40
C ALA A 39 -5.29 -2.46 11.80
N ASP A 40 -5.18 -1.17 12.08
CA ASP A 40 -4.83 -0.67 13.41
C ASP A 40 -6.03 -0.78 14.37
N GLN A 41 -5.76 -0.73 15.68
CA GLN A 41 -6.79 -0.83 16.75
C GLN A 41 -7.98 0.13 16.58
N GLY A 42 -7.78 1.28 15.92
CA GLY A 42 -8.82 2.26 15.66
C GLY A 42 -9.95 1.76 14.74
N TYR A 43 -9.74 0.69 13.97
CA TYR A 43 -10.73 0.12 13.06
C TYR A 43 -11.57 -1.00 13.68
N ARG A 44 -11.44 -1.25 14.98
CA ARG A 44 -12.28 -2.21 15.71
C ARG A 44 -13.75 -1.74 15.72
N GLY A 45 -14.68 -2.68 15.58
CA GLY A 45 -16.10 -2.44 15.72
C GLY A 45 -16.92 -3.00 14.55
N ASP A 46 -17.98 -2.27 14.18
CA ASP A 46 -18.98 -2.72 13.21
C ASP A 46 -18.37 -3.12 11.86
N LEU A 47 -17.31 -2.42 11.41
CA LEU A 47 -16.62 -2.72 10.16
C LEU A 47 -16.03 -4.14 10.10
N GLU A 48 -15.47 -4.62 11.21
CA GLU A 48 -14.91 -5.98 11.31
C GLU A 48 -16.03 -7.02 11.23
N VAL A 49 -17.16 -6.76 11.91
CA VAL A 49 -18.34 -7.63 11.92
C VAL A 49 -18.98 -7.69 10.52
N ASP A 50 -19.17 -6.55 9.89
CA ASP A 50 -19.77 -6.44 8.55
C ASP A 50 -18.91 -7.14 7.49
N LEU A 51 -17.59 -6.98 7.55
CA LEU A 51 -16.67 -7.64 6.63
C LEU A 51 -16.70 -9.17 6.79
N ALA A 52 -16.69 -9.66 8.03
CA ALA A 52 -16.74 -11.10 8.30
C ALA A 52 -18.09 -11.74 7.90
N ALA A 53 -19.18 -10.97 7.92
CA ALA A 53 -20.51 -11.44 7.52
C ALA A 53 -20.66 -11.61 6.01
N VAL A 54 -19.99 -10.77 5.22
CA VAL A 54 -20.19 -10.70 3.76
C VAL A 54 -19.04 -11.34 2.98
N TYR A 55 -17.81 -11.25 3.46
CA TYR A 55 -16.61 -11.60 2.69
C TYR A 55 -15.75 -12.66 3.38
N VAL A 56 -15.15 -13.54 2.57
CA VAL A 56 -14.18 -14.56 3.01
C VAL A 56 -12.76 -13.97 3.01
N VAL A 57 -12.57 -12.85 3.69
CA VAL A 57 -11.26 -12.19 3.84
C VAL A 57 -10.89 -12.17 5.31
N GLU A 58 -9.66 -12.56 5.63
CA GLU A 58 -9.16 -12.51 7.00
C GLU A 58 -8.86 -11.06 7.39
N PHE A 59 -9.72 -10.46 8.21
CA PHE A 59 -9.50 -9.12 8.76
C PHE A 59 -8.88 -9.23 10.16
N GLU A 60 -7.65 -8.76 10.32
CA GLU A 60 -6.90 -8.85 11.57
C GLU A 60 -6.57 -7.44 12.08
N VAL A 61 -7.13 -7.10 13.24
CA VAL A 61 -6.81 -5.85 13.94
C VAL A 61 -5.57 -6.06 14.81
N VAL A 62 -4.48 -5.40 14.47
CA VAL A 62 -3.21 -5.52 15.18
C VAL A 62 -3.30 -4.78 16.51
N GLU A 63 -3.27 -5.54 17.61
CA GLU A 63 -3.24 -4.96 18.95
C GLU A 63 -1.86 -4.45 19.35
N HIS A 64 -1.84 -3.30 20.01
CA HIS A 64 -0.68 -2.82 20.74
C HIS A 64 -0.60 -3.56 22.08
N GLN A 65 0.42 -4.41 22.25
CA GLN A 65 0.65 -5.15 23.49
C GLN A 65 1.75 -4.47 24.33
N GLY A 66 1.41 -4.08 25.57
CA GLY A 66 2.36 -3.61 26.58
C GLY A 66 2.37 -2.10 26.83
N LYS A 67 3.25 -1.65 27.74
CA LYS A 67 3.56 -0.24 27.97
C LYS A 67 4.84 0.12 27.20
N GLY A 68 4.77 1.14 26.35
CA GLY A 68 5.92 1.64 25.57
C GLY A 68 5.84 1.25 24.09
N PHE A 69 6.92 1.41 23.34
CA PHE A 69 6.94 1.13 21.91
C PHE A 69 7.03 -0.38 21.64
N SER A 70 6.00 -0.96 21.01
CA SER A 70 6.01 -2.33 20.52
C SER A 70 6.18 -2.33 18.99
N VAL A 71 7.15 -3.06 18.46
CA VAL A 71 7.32 -3.19 17.01
C VAL A 71 6.15 -3.98 16.44
N GLN A 72 5.30 -3.34 15.63
CA GLN A 72 4.21 -4.01 14.96
C GLN A 72 4.68 -4.69 13.66
N PRO A 73 4.28 -5.96 13.43
CA PRO A 73 4.65 -6.67 12.22
C PRO A 73 4.10 -5.95 10.98
N LYS A 74 4.94 -5.79 9.95
CA LYS A 74 4.62 -5.14 8.65
C LYS A 74 4.29 -3.64 8.69
N ARG A 75 4.26 -2.97 9.85
CA ARG A 75 4.06 -1.50 9.95
C ARG A 75 5.07 -0.71 9.12
N TRP A 76 6.32 -1.20 9.03
CA TRP A 76 7.36 -0.59 8.18
C TRP A 76 6.93 -0.45 6.72
N VAL A 77 6.04 -1.32 6.20
CA VAL A 77 5.57 -1.27 4.82
C VAL A 77 4.71 -0.02 4.60
N VAL A 78 3.85 0.29 5.56
CA VAL A 78 2.96 1.46 5.55
C VAL A 78 3.79 2.73 5.70
N GLU A 79 4.66 2.80 6.70
CA GLU A 79 5.55 3.95 6.94
C GLU A 79 6.44 4.25 5.73
N ARG A 80 6.97 3.20 5.08
CA ARG A 80 7.75 3.37 3.85
C ARG A 80 6.91 3.91 2.69
N THR A 81 5.64 3.51 2.61
CA THR A 81 4.72 4.01 1.58
C THR A 81 4.45 5.49 1.80
N TRP A 82 4.17 5.90 3.04
CA TRP A 82 4.05 7.31 3.43
C TRP A 82 5.30 8.10 3.10
N ALA A 83 6.49 7.58 3.43
CA ALA A 83 7.75 8.23 3.09
C ALA A 83 7.89 8.46 1.56
N TRP A 84 7.41 7.55 0.71
CA TRP A 84 7.42 7.78 -0.75
C TRP A 84 6.41 8.85 -1.18
N LEU A 85 5.23 8.89 -0.56
CA LEU A 85 4.20 9.88 -0.86
C LEU A 85 4.65 11.29 -0.42
N GLU A 86 5.18 11.43 0.79
CA GLU A 86 5.69 12.70 1.33
C GLU A 86 6.85 13.26 0.50
N ASN A 87 7.72 12.37 -0.01
CA ASN A 87 8.82 12.74 -0.90
C ASN A 87 8.35 13.12 -2.32
N CYS A 88 7.08 12.90 -2.66
CA CYS A 88 6.52 13.40 -3.91
C CYS A 88 6.13 14.87 -3.72
N ARG A 89 6.88 15.79 -4.35
CA ARG A 89 6.68 17.25 -4.21
C ARG A 89 5.24 17.74 -4.40
N GLY A 90 4.44 17.06 -5.23
CA GLY A 90 3.05 17.43 -5.47
C GLY A 90 2.04 16.89 -4.46
N LEU A 91 2.47 16.04 -3.51
CA LEU A 91 1.68 15.59 -2.35
C LEU A 91 2.15 16.24 -1.04
N THR A 92 3.30 16.92 -1.04
CA THR A 92 3.84 17.59 0.16
C THR A 92 2.91 18.72 0.65
N ARG A 93 2.15 19.33 -0.26
CA ARG A 93 1.11 20.30 0.06
C ARG A 93 -0.08 20.01 -0.82
N ASP A 94 -1.27 20.12 -0.23
CA ASP A 94 -2.51 20.02 -0.98
C ASP A 94 -2.71 21.31 -1.80
N TYR A 95 -2.30 21.25 -3.06
CA TYR A 95 -2.51 22.32 -4.03
C TYR A 95 -3.78 22.08 -4.87
N GLU A 96 -4.40 20.92 -4.73
CA GLU A 96 -5.52 20.52 -5.57
C GLU A 96 -6.82 21.06 -4.99
N ARG A 97 -7.69 21.59 -5.86
CA ARG A 97 -8.98 22.13 -5.44
C ARG A 97 -10.02 21.04 -5.18
N LEU A 98 -9.81 19.86 -5.77
CA LEU A 98 -10.74 18.74 -5.77
C LEU A 98 -10.06 17.50 -5.17
N SER A 99 -10.77 16.80 -4.28
CA SER A 99 -10.27 15.60 -3.61
C SER A 99 -9.88 14.50 -4.61
N GLU A 100 -10.60 14.39 -5.72
CA GLU A 100 -10.34 13.43 -6.80
C GLU A 100 -8.99 13.68 -7.47
N ASN A 101 -8.58 14.94 -7.61
CA ASN A 101 -7.26 15.27 -8.16
C ASN A 101 -6.15 14.87 -7.18
N HIS A 102 -6.36 15.08 -5.89
CA HIS A 102 -5.41 14.68 -4.86
C HIS A 102 -5.25 13.14 -4.83
N GLU A 103 -6.35 12.40 -4.93
CA GLU A 103 -6.32 10.94 -5.14
C GLU A 103 -5.53 10.57 -6.41
N GLY A 104 -5.80 11.25 -7.53
CA GLY A 104 -5.08 11.09 -8.79
C GLY A 104 -3.56 11.23 -8.62
N MET A 105 -3.11 12.21 -7.84
CA MET A 105 -1.70 12.46 -7.60
C MET A 105 -1.03 11.34 -6.78
N VAL A 106 -1.76 10.70 -5.86
CA VAL A 106 -1.31 9.48 -5.15
C VAL A 106 -1.04 8.35 -6.15
N TYR A 107 -1.96 8.11 -7.10
CA TYR A 107 -1.77 7.08 -8.12
C TYR A 107 -0.60 7.42 -9.05
N VAL A 108 -0.42 8.67 -9.45
CA VAL A 108 0.73 9.12 -10.25
C VAL A 108 2.05 8.85 -9.51
N ALA A 109 2.11 9.11 -8.20
CA ALA A 109 3.28 8.79 -7.38
C ALA A 109 3.57 7.28 -7.37
N MET A 110 2.53 6.45 -7.23
CA MET A 110 2.67 4.99 -7.28
C MET A 110 3.13 4.50 -8.65
N ILE A 111 2.60 5.03 -9.75
CA ILE A 111 3.02 4.68 -11.12
C ILE A 111 4.50 5.00 -11.32
N ARG A 112 4.95 6.20 -10.93
CA ARG A 112 6.36 6.59 -10.99
C ARG A 112 7.26 5.63 -10.20
N LEU A 113 6.83 5.23 -9.01
CA LEU A 113 7.55 4.26 -8.18
C LEU A 113 7.63 2.86 -8.84
N MET A 114 6.52 2.38 -9.40
CA MET A 114 6.46 1.10 -10.11
C MET A 114 7.36 1.10 -11.35
N LEU A 115 7.35 2.17 -12.14
CA LEU A 115 8.21 2.31 -13.32
C LEU A 115 9.70 2.24 -12.95
N ARG A 116 10.13 2.96 -11.90
CA ARG A 116 11.51 2.91 -11.41
C ARG A 116 11.92 1.51 -10.98
N ARG A 117 11.03 0.78 -10.30
CA ARG A 117 11.30 -0.61 -9.90
C ARG A 117 11.39 -1.56 -11.09
N LEU A 118 10.51 -1.40 -12.07
CA LEU A 118 10.52 -2.21 -13.27
C LEU A 118 11.83 -2.00 -14.05
N GLU A 119 12.28 -0.75 -14.18
CA GLU A 119 13.54 -0.45 -14.85
C GLU A 119 14.75 -1.00 -14.08
N ASN A 120 14.80 -0.81 -12.76
CA ASN A 120 15.89 -1.34 -11.94
C ASN A 120 15.95 -2.87 -12.00
N ASN A 121 14.79 -3.53 -11.97
CA ASN A 121 14.70 -4.97 -12.17
C ASN A 121 15.20 -5.34 -13.57
N ARG A 122 14.77 -4.65 -14.62
CA ARG A 122 15.22 -4.89 -16.00
C ARG A 122 16.75 -4.78 -16.13
N ARG A 123 17.37 -3.76 -15.53
CA ARG A 123 18.84 -3.59 -15.50
C ARG A 123 19.51 -4.75 -14.77
N ARG A 124 19.01 -5.12 -13.59
CA ARG A 124 19.53 -6.26 -12.81
C ARG A 124 19.45 -7.58 -13.57
N TRP A 125 18.32 -7.86 -14.24
CA TRP A 125 18.15 -9.08 -15.05
C TRP A 125 19.09 -9.11 -16.27
N LYS A 126 19.25 -7.98 -16.97
CA LYS A 126 20.23 -7.87 -18.05
C LYS A 126 21.65 -8.17 -17.56
N GLN A 127 22.05 -7.60 -16.41
CA GLN A 127 23.36 -7.87 -15.83
C GLN A 127 23.55 -9.35 -15.45
N LYS A 128 22.52 -9.98 -14.86
CA LYS A 128 22.56 -11.41 -14.51
C LYS A 128 22.73 -12.28 -15.75
N LEU A 129 21.95 -12.02 -16.80
CA LEU A 129 22.03 -12.75 -18.07
C LEU A 129 23.39 -12.59 -18.76
N LEU A 130 23.97 -11.38 -18.73
CA LEU A 130 25.32 -11.15 -19.24
C LEU A 130 26.35 -11.97 -18.45
N ASN A 131 26.34 -11.87 -17.12
CA ASN A 131 27.29 -12.60 -16.27
C ASN A 131 27.19 -14.13 -16.43
N THR A 132 25.98 -14.68 -16.61
CA THR A 132 25.81 -16.12 -16.83
C THR A 132 26.34 -16.57 -18.20
N ARG A 133 26.22 -15.76 -19.25
CA ARG A 133 26.76 -16.07 -20.58
C ARG A 133 28.30 -16.03 -20.63
N PHE A 134 28.93 -15.17 -19.84
CA PHE A 134 30.39 -15.14 -19.74
C PHE A 134 30.96 -16.32 -18.92
N GLN A 135 30.26 -16.79 -17.89
CA GLN A 135 30.70 -17.96 -17.11
C GLN A 135 30.63 -19.26 -17.92
N THR A 136 29.65 -19.46 -18.79
CA THR A 136 29.55 -20.67 -19.63
C THR A 136 30.64 -20.80 -20.70
N PHE A 137 31.35 -19.71 -21.04
CA PHE A 137 32.45 -19.71 -22.02
C PHE A 137 33.85 -19.91 -21.41
N SER A 138 33.99 -19.87 -20.08
CA SER A 138 35.28 -20.09 -19.40
C SER A 138 35.50 -21.53 -18.91
N TYR A 139 34.51 -22.41 -19.09
CA TYR A 139 34.60 -23.85 -18.75
C TYR A 139 34.59 -24.75 -20.00
N LEU A 140 34.79 -24.18 -21.19
CA LEU A 140 35.08 -24.88 -22.44
C LEU A 140 36.48 -24.45 -22.91
#